data_AF-A0A6J3BPZ2-F1
#
_entry.id   AF-A0A6J3BPZ2-F1
#
_cell.length_a   1.000
_cell.length_b   1.000
_cell.length_c   1.000
_cell.angle_alpha   90.00
_cell.angle_beta   90.00
_cell.angle_gamma   90.00
#
_symmetry.space_group_name_H-M   'P 1'
#
loop_
_entity.id
_entity.type
_entity.pdbx_description
1 polymer ?
#
loop_
_entity_poly.entity_id
_entity_poly.type
_entity_poly.pdbx_seq_one_letter_code
_entity_poly.pdbx_strand_id
1 'polypeptide(L)'
;MRRSAVCRVIKRFLKTTTLHGFKYLYSRYYQDRIGWILICCASALCAGALCATFWLRFLRHSSVMVLEDQQLSAAVNHTYISSTGMPQTMAICPAPEAVADAFLRQLYLKNVENATHLAATLSNALRKKPANLEQLQMLDQILEENEVQLADGLLENSPDCGDILAACRWQYTSIPCQRLFVKQFTVWGVCCVIDQYRLQNETTNRLLDTLDTSRALDIVLDYPTILSPLHGYYVSALPI
;
A
#
# COMPACT_ATOMS: atom_id res chain seq x y z
N MET A 1 51.03 38.20 -6.60
CA MET A 1 50.22 37.26 -5.76
C MET A 1 50.06 35.92 -6.48
N ARG A 2 50.46 34.80 -5.87
CA ARG A 2 50.21 33.45 -6.44
C ARG A 2 48.72 33.10 -6.27
N ARG A 3 47.98 32.85 -7.37
CA ARG A 3 46.61 32.28 -7.30
C ARG A 3 46.71 30.80 -6.93
N SER A 4 46.04 30.38 -5.86
CA SER A 4 46.10 28.99 -5.37
C SER A 4 45.57 27.99 -6.41
N ALA A 5 46.02 26.72 -6.31
CA ALA A 5 45.52 25.66 -7.18
C ALA A 5 44.00 25.49 -7.07
N VAL A 6 43.47 25.54 -5.84
CA VAL A 6 42.03 25.51 -5.52
C VAL A 6 41.24 26.57 -6.31
N CYS A 7 41.74 27.82 -6.36
CA CYS A 7 41.11 28.90 -7.11
C CYS A 7 41.05 28.63 -8.63
N ARG A 8 41.99 27.84 -9.20
CA ARG A 8 41.93 27.41 -10.60
C ARG A 8 40.93 26.27 -10.81
N VAL A 9 40.83 25.33 -9.86
CA VAL A 9 39.86 24.21 -9.91
C VAL A 9 38.42 24.73 -9.82
N ILE A 10 38.11 25.58 -8.84
CA ILE A 10 36.78 26.18 -8.67
C ILE A 10 36.37 26.97 -9.92
N LYS A 11 37.27 27.76 -10.51
CA LYS A 11 37.00 28.49 -11.76
C LYS A 11 36.80 27.60 -12.99
N ARG A 12 37.36 26.39 -13.00
CA ARG A 12 37.09 25.40 -14.06
C ARG A 12 35.71 24.79 -13.85
N PHE A 13 35.41 24.31 -12.64
CA PHE A 13 34.11 23.75 -12.25
C PHE A 13 32.94 24.70 -12.52
N LEU A 14 33.02 25.97 -12.08
CA LEU A 14 31.97 26.97 -12.31
C LEU A 14 31.72 27.30 -13.79
N LYS A 15 32.67 27.00 -14.68
CA LYS A 15 32.50 27.13 -16.13
C LYS A 15 31.91 25.89 -16.79
N THR A 16 32.32 24.70 -16.34
CA THR A 16 31.93 23.42 -16.94
C THR A 16 30.66 22.81 -16.34
N THR A 17 30.18 23.31 -15.19
CA THR A 17 28.99 22.78 -14.53
C THR A 17 27.71 22.94 -15.36
N THR A 18 26.80 21.98 -15.23
CA THR A 18 25.43 22.01 -15.75
C THR A 18 24.50 22.83 -14.86
N LEU A 19 24.88 23.15 -13.62
CA LEU A 19 24.08 23.95 -12.70
C LEU A 19 23.82 25.34 -13.28
N HIS A 20 22.53 25.66 -13.47
CA HIS A 20 22.08 26.97 -13.93
C HIS A 20 22.42 28.06 -12.89
N GLY A 21 22.63 29.30 -13.32
CA GLY A 21 23.08 30.40 -12.44
C GLY A 21 24.58 30.37 -12.09
N PHE A 22 25.16 29.21 -11.81
CA PHE A 22 26.54 29.07 -11.29
C PHE A 22 27.63 29.65 -12.21
N LYS A 23 27.38 29.71 -13.53
CA LYS A 23 28.29 30.35 -14.51
C LYS A 23 28.42 31.86 -14.29
N TYR A 24 27.37 32.53 -13.82
CA TYR A 24 27.34 33.98 -13.61
C TYR A 24 27.99 34.41 -12.28
N LEU A 25 28.23 33.48 -11.35
CA LEU A 25 29.10 33.69 -10.18
C LEU A 25 30.53 34.13 -10.58
N TYR A 26 30.92 33.91 -11.86
CA TYR A 26 32.16 34.38 -12.45
C TYR A 26 32.04 35.69 -13.27
N SER A 27 30.93 36.44 -13.18
CA SER A 27 30.75 37.70 -13.92
C SER A 27 31.84 38.73 -13.59
N ARG A 28 32.05 39.70 -14.49
CA ARG A 28 33.04 40.78 -14.32
C ARG A 28 32.64 41.74 -13.20
N TYR A 29 31.36 42.08 -13.10
CA TYR A 29 30.84 43.03 -12.11
C TYR A 29 30.54 42.35 -10.77
N TYR A 30 30.58 43.14 -9.69
CA TYR A 30 30.37 42.63 -8.33
C TYR A 30 28.89 42.48 -7.97
N GLN A 31 28.04 43.41 -8.44
CA GLN A 31 26.59 43.37 -8.20
C GLN A 31 25.95 42.11 -8.79
N ASP A 32 26.30 41.74 -10.04
CA ASP A 32 25.90 40.49 -10.67
C ASP A 32 26.16 39.28 -9.77
N ARG A 33 27.35 39.20 -9.16
CA ARG A 33 27.73 38.05 -8.33
C ARG A 33 26.87 37.97 -7.07
N ILE A 34 26.60 39.09 -6.41
CA ILE A 34 25.70 39.10 -5.25
C ILE A 34 24.29 38.69 -5.67
N GLY A 35 23.75 39.27 -6.74
CA GLY A 35 22.43 38.91 -7.27
C GLY A 35 22.32 37.42 -7.59
N TRP A 36 23.30 36.86 -8.31
CA TRP A 36 23.32 35.43 -8.64
C TRP A 36 23.58 34.52 -7.44
N ILE A 37 24.35 34.95 -6.41
CA ILE A 37 24.43 34.22 -5.14
C ILE A 37 23.06 34.17 -4.46
N LEU A 38 22.38 35.31 -4.31
CA LEU A 38 21.07 35.38 -3.67
C LEU A 38 20.02 34.55 -4.43
N ILE A 39 20.00 34.62 -5.76
CA ILE A 39 19.10 33.81 -6.61
C ILE A 39 19.39 32.31 -6.47
N CYS A 40 20.66 31.88 -6.49
CA CYS A 40 21.04 30.47 -6.31
C CYS A 40 20.77 29.96 -4.89
N CYS A 41 20.93 30.79 -3.86
CA CYS A 41 20.57 30.43 -2.49
C CYS A 41 19.04 30.32 -2.31
N ALA A 42 18.27 31.27 -2.85
CA ALA A 42 16.82 31.25 -2.80
C ALA A 42 16.25 30.03 -3.56
N SER A 43 16.74 29.74 -4.76
CA SER A 43 16.27 28.58 -5.53
C SER A 43 16.65 27.25 -4.87
N ALA A 44 17.84 27.14 -4.25
CA ALA A 44 18.22 25.96 -3.47
C ALA A 44 17.34 25.76 -2.22
N LEU A 45 16.98 26.84 -1.51
CA LEU A 45 16.07 26.79 -0.36
C LEU A 45 14.65 26.38 -0.79
N CYS A 46 14.12 26.97 -1.86
CA CYS A 46 12.81 26.60 -2.41
C CYS A 46 12.79 25.14 -2.90
N ALA A 47 13.84 24.68 -3.59
CA ALA A 47 13.97 23.29 -4.01
C ALA A 47 14.04 22.34 -2.81
N GLY A 48 14.83 22.66 -1.78
CA GLY A 48 14.92 21.87 -0.55
C GLY A 48 13.57 21.80 0.19
N ALA A 49 12.84 22.90 0.29
CA ALA A 49 11.51 22.95 0.88
C ALA A 49 10.49 22.11 0.10
N LEU A 50 10.51 22.17 -1.25
CA LEU A 50 9.67 21.33 -2.10
C LEU A 50 10.03 19.84 -1.95
N CYS A 51 11.32 19.48 -1.99
CA CYS A 51 11.75 18.10 -1.76
C CYS A 51 11.29 17.59 -0.38
N ALA A 52 11.37 18.42 0.67
CA ALA A 52 10.90 18.06 2.00
C ALA A 52 9.36 17.87 2.06
N THR A 53 8.56 18.73 1.42
CA THR A 53 7.10 18.57 1.40
C THR A 53 6.66 17.38 0.53
N PHE A 54 7.32 17.12 -0.60
CA PHE A 54 7.07 15.91 -1.40
C PHE A 54 7.46 14.64 -0.63
N TRP A 55 8.60 14.63 0.07
CA TRP A 55 9.02 13.49 0.90
C TRP A 55 8.05 13.22 2.06
N LEU A 56 7.66 14.27 2.80
CA LEU A 56 6.66 14.17 3.86
C LEU A 56 5.27 13.76 3.34
N ARG A 57 4.90 14.15 2.12
CA ARG A 57 3.65 13.71 1.48
C ARG A 57 3.73 12.24 1.08
N PHE A 58 4.84 11.79 0.51
CA PHE A 58 5.08 10.39 0.14
C PHE A 58 5.07 9.46 1.37
N LEU A 59 5.65 9.89 2.49
CA LEU A 59 5.61 9.14 3.75
C LEU A 59 4.24 9.14 4.46
N ARG A 60 3.31 10.04 4.09
CA ARG A 60 1.95 10.13 4.67
C ARG A 60 0.85 9.57 3.79
N HIS A 61 1.11 9.47 2.49
CA HIS A 61 0.18 8.92 1.51
C HIS A 61 0.93 7.86 0.71
N SER A 62 0.86 6.64 1.25
CA SER A 62 1.02 5.38 0.53
C SER A 62 0.30 5.44 -0.83
N SER A 63 0.80 4.67 -1.79
CA SER A 63 0.33 4.67 -3.17
C SER A 63 -1.19 4.48 -3.28
N VAL A 64 -1.88 5.53 -3.75
CA VAL A 64 -3.28 5.41 -4.20
C VAL A 64 -3.29 4.46 -5.39
N MET A 65 -4.01 3.36 -5.26
CA MET A 65 -4.24 2.43 -6.37
C MET A 65 -5.58 2.76 -6.99
N VAL A 66 -5.55 3.11 -8.27
CA VAL A 66 -6.73 3.30 -9.10
C VAL A 66 -6.91 2.02 -9.91
N LEU A 67 -8.03 1.33 -9.74
CA LEU A 67 -8.45 0.26 -10.65
C LEU A 67 -9.49 0.85 -11.61
N GLU A 68 -9.12 0.91 -12.89
CA GLU A 68 -9.97 1.35 -14.00
C GLU A 68 -10.22 0.14 -14.91
N ASP A 69 -11.47 -0.30 -15.05
CA ASP A 69 -11.84 -1.32 -16.02
C ASP A 69 -12.02 -0.68 -17.41
N GLN A 70 -11.00 -0.85 -18.25
CA GLN A 70 -10.97 -0.34 -19.61
C GLN A 70 -11.63 -1.26 -20.65
N GLN A 71 -12.12 -2.45 -20.27
CA GLN A 71 -12.59 -3.48 -21.21
C GLN A 71 -14.11 -3.52 -21.42
N LEU A 72 -14.91 -2.87 -20.56
CA LEU A 72 -16.38 -2.87 -20.67
C LEU A 72 -16.91 -2.28 -21.99
N SER A 73 -16.08 -1.53 -22.73
CA SER A 73 -16.41 -1.00 -24.07
C SER A 73 -16.39 -2.03 -25.20
N ALA A 74 -15.85 -3.24 -24.99
CA ALA A 74 -15.60 -4.23 -26.06
C ALA A 74 -16.37 -5.55 -25.93
N ALA A 75 -16.91 -5.87 -24.75
CA ALA A 75 -17.37 -7.22 -24.41
C ALA A 75 -18.91 -7.36 -24.25
N VAL A 76 -19.69 -6.79 -25.17
CA VAL A 76 -21.17 -6.75 -25.12
C VAL A 76 -21.85 -8.15 -25.13
N ASN A 77 -21.11 -9.22 -25.47
CA ASN A 77 -21.67 -10.56 -25.73
C ASN A 77 -21.44 -11.63 -24.64
N HIS A 78 -20.83 -11.33 -23.49
CA HIS A 78 -20.71 -12.31 -22.40
C HIS A 78 -21.71 -12.08 -21.27
N THR A 79 -22.70 -12.98 -21.19
CA THR A 79 -23.83 -12.92 -20.25
C THR A 79 -23.45 -13.36 -18.84
N TYR A 80 -22.74 -12.51 -18.10
CA TYR A 80 -22.78 -12.48 -16.63
C TYR A 80 -22.38 -11.09 -16.08
N ILE A 81 -22.98 -10.05 -16.64
CA ILE A 81 -22.77 -8.65 -16.23
C ILE A 81 -23.43 -8.45 -14.85
N SER A 82 -22.61 -8.32 -13.81
CA SER A 82 -23.07 -7.80 -12.52
C SER A 82 -23.59 -6.38 -12.70
N SER A 83 -24.81 -6.10 -12.24
CA SER A 83 -25.54 -4.86 -12.54
C SER A 83 -24.86 -3.56 -12.07
N THR A 84 -23.82 -3.66 -11.23
CA THR A 84 -23.03 -2.52 -10.73
C THR A 84 -21.81 -2.18 -11.59
N GLY A 85 -21.33 -3.10 -12.44
CA GLY A 85 -20.08 -2.92 -13.20
C GLY A 85 -18.84 -2.76 -12.32
N MET A 86 -18.81 -3.36 -11.14
CA MET A 86 -17.59 -3.47 -10.31
C MET A 86 -16.69 -4.63 -10.77
N PRO A 87 -15.37 -4.56 -10.52
CA PRO A 87 -14.47 -5.70 -10.69
C PRO A 87 -14.98 -6.89 -9.87
N GLN A 88 -15.10 -8.07 -10.51
CA GLN A 88 -15.89 -9.18 -9.96
C GLN A 88 -15.26 -9.82 -8.70
N THR A 89 -13.94 -9.75 -8.54
CA THR A 89 -13.20 -10.47 -7.50
C THR A 89 -11.89 -9.76 -7.08
N MET A 90 -11.98 -8.52 -6.58
CA MET A 90 -10.81 -7.85 -5.97
C MET A 90 -10.56 -8.37 -4.55
N ALA A 91 -9.32 -8.81 -4.28
CA ALA A 91 -8.84 -9.17 -2.95
C ALA A 91 -7.60 -8.36 -2.56
N ILE A 92 -7.55 -7.92 -1.30
CA ILE A 92 -6.42 -7.24 -0.67
C ILE A 92 -5.99 -8.05 0.55
N CYS A 93 -4.82 -8.65 0.48
CA CYS A 93 -4.31 -9.59 1.49
C CYS A 93 -3.21 -8.94 2.35
N PRO A 94 -3.35 -8.92 3.69
CA PRO A 94 -2.20 -8.71 4.58
C PRO A 94 -1.19 -9.86 4.41
N ALA A 95 0.04 -9.67 4.89
CA ALA A 95 1.01 -10.76 4.87
C ALA A 95 0.54 -11.93 5.77
N PRO A 96 0.63 -13.19 5.34
CA PRO A 96 0.18 -14.34 6.13
C PRO A 96 1.01 -14.51 7.42
N GLU A 97 2.25 -14.02 7.44
CA GLU A 97 3.06 -13.88 8.66
C GLU A 97 2.38 -12.97 9.70
N ALA A 98 1.72 -11.89 9.26
CA ALA A 98 1.02 -10.95 10.14
C ALA A 98 -0.20 -11.59 10.81
N VAL A 99 -0.98 -12.36 10.04
CA VAL A 99 -2.18 -13.03 10.53
C VAL A 99 -1.80 -14.18 11.48
N ALA A 100 -0.74 -14.92 11.16
CA ALA A 100 -0.19 -15.95 12.05
C ALA A 100 0.30 -15.37 13.39
N ASP A 101 1.09 -14.28 13.35
CA ASP A 101 1.55 -13.59 14.57
C ASP A 101 0.40 -13.02 15.40
N ALA A 102 -0.60 -12.41 14.76
CA ALA A 102 -1.76 -11.83 15.46
C ALA A 102 -2.61 -12.91 16.13
N PHE A 103 -2.85 -14.03 15.44
CA PHE A 103 -3.60 -15.16 15.97
C PHE A 103 -2.89 -15.85 17.13
N LEU A 104 -1.59 -16.18 16.99
CA LEU A 104 -0.85 -16.93 18.00
C LEU A 104 -0.59 -16.14 19.29
N ARG A 105 -0.66 -14.81 19.26
CA ARG A 105 -0.62 -13.95 20.47
C ARG A 105 -1.85 -14.09 21.37
N GLN A 106 -2.95 -14.61 20.84
CA GLN A 106 -4.24 -14.72 21.53
C GLN A 106 -4.46 -16.11 22.14
N LEU A 107 -3.65 -17.11 21.74
CA LEU A 107 -3.66 -18.45 22.31
C LEU A 107 -2.79 -18.51 23.57
N TYR A 108 -3.20 -19.30 24.56
CA TYR A 108 -2.39 -19.60 25.73
C TYR A 108 -1.24 -20.55 25.38
N LEU A 109 -0.06 -19.98 25.10
CA LEU A 109 1.15 -20.73 24.76
C LEU A 109 1.99 -21.03 26.02
N LYS A 110 1.96 -22.28 26.49
CA LYS A 110 2.75 -22.77 27.64
C LYS A 110 4.27 -22.56 27.46
N ASN A 111 4.78 -22.68 26.23
CA ASN A 111 6.19 -22.56 25.88
C ASN A 111 6.40 -21.46 24.82
N VAL A 112 6.81 -20.27 25.26
CA VAL A 112 6.94 -19.07 24.41
C VAL A 112 8.01 -19.22 23.31
N GLU A 113 9.09 -19.98 23.56
CA GLU A 113 10.17 -20.18 22.57
C GLU A 113 9.69 -20.88 21.29
N ASN A 114 8.65 -21.71 21.36
CA ASN A 114 8.10 -22.40 20.18
C ASN A 114 7.17 -21.48 19.34
N ALA A 115 6.72 -20.35 19.87
CA ALA A 115 5.72 -19.49 19.23
C ALA A 115 6.17 -18.95 17.86
N THR A 116 7.45 -18.59 17.73
CA THR A 116 8.05 -18.06 16.49
C THR A 116 8.13 -19.12 15.39
N HIS A 117 8.46 -20.36 15.74
CA HIS A 117 8.42 -21.50 14.84
C HIS A 117 7.00 -21.87 14.43
N LEU A 118 6.05 -21.79 15.36
CA LEU A 118 4.63 -22.03 15.12
C LEU A 118 4.05 -20.98 14.14
N ALA A 119 4.41 -19.70 14.29
CA ALA A 119 4.02 -18.62 13.36
C ALA A 119 4.55 -18.85 11.94
N ALA A 120 5.82 -19.27 11.80
CA ALA A 120 6.40 -19.59 10.50
C ALA A 120 5.72 -20.81 9.84
N THR A 121 5.38 -21.84 10.62
CA THR A 121 4.68 -23.04 10.15
C THR A 121 3.24 -22.73 9.75
N LEU A 122 2.52 -21.92 10.53
CA LEU A 122 1.17 -21.45 10.20
C LEU A 122 1.17 -20.56 8.95
N SER A 123 2.12 -19.62 8.80
CA SER A 123 2.26 -18.86 7.55
C SER A 123 2.53 -19.77 6.34
N ASN A 124 3.41 -20.77 6.48
CA ASN A 124 3.65 -21.72 5.39
C ASN A 124 2.38 -22.52 5.03
N ALA A 125 1.60 -22.97 6.02
CA ALA A 125 0.32 -23.64 5.79
C ALA A 125 -0.71 -22.72 5.07
N LEU A 126 -0.87 -21.47 5.52
CA LEU A 126 -1.71 -20.46 4.85
C LEU A 126 -1.29 -20.20 3.40
N ARG A 127 0.02 -20.29 3.11
CA ARG A 127 0.61 -20.13 1.77
C ARG A 127 0.63 -21.44 0.95
N LYS A 128 0.02 -22.52 1.45
CA LYS A 128 0.04 -23.88 0.85
C LYS A 128 1.44 -24.41 0.55
N LYS A 129 2.43 -23.99 1.35
CA LYS A 129 3.81 -24.48 1.33
C LYS A 129 3.96 -25.71 2.22
N PRO A 130 5.00 -26.55 2.02
CA PRO A 130 5.36 -27.59 2.99
C PRO A 130 5.63 -26.97 4.36
N ALA A 131 5.08 -27.59 5.40
CA ALA A 131 5.17 -27.21 6.80
C ALA A 131 5.58 -28.44 7.63
N ASN A 132 6.23 -28.26 8.80
CA ASN A 132 6.66 -29.41 9.60
C ASN A 132 5.43 -30.07 10.28
N LEU A 133 5.24 -31.37 10.04
CA LEU A 133 4.13 -32.16 10.59
C LEU A 133 4.10 -32.13 12.12
N GLU A 134 5.26 -32.19 12.78
CA GLU A 134 5.36 -32.13 14.26
C GLU A 134 4.84 -30.79 14.81
N GLN A 135 5.07 -29.70 14.06
CA GLN A 135 4.64 -28.36 14.44
C GLN A 135 3.18 -28.09 14.07
N LEU A 136 2.63 -28.78 13.07
CA LEU A 136 1.18 -28.82 12.82
C LEU A 136 0.47 -29.61 13.93
N GLN A 137 0.97 -30.78 14.33
CA GLN A 137 0.43 -31.54 15.46
C GLN A 137 0.50 -30.74 16.78
N MET A 138 1.57 -29.97 17.00
CA MET A 138 1.64 -29.05 18.13
C MET A 138 0.63 -27.90 18.01
N LEU A 139 0.36 -27.38 16.81
CA LEU A 139 -0.68 -26.37 16.60
C LEU A 139 -2.07 -26.95 16.92
N ASP A 140 -2.39 -28.14 16.41
CA ASP A 140 -3.67 -28.81 16.64
C ASP A 140 -3.92 -29.05 18.14
N GLN A 141 -2.92 -29.53 18.90
CA GLN A 141 -3.03 -29.65 20.36
C GLN A 141 -3.26 -28.29 21.04
N ILE A 142 -2.59 -27.22 20.61
CA ILE A 142 -2.77 -25.89 21.19
C ILE A 142 -4.18 -25.35 20.90
N LEU A 143 -4.74 -25.62 19.70
CA LEU A 143 -6.11 -25.26 19.33
C LEU A 143 -7.14 -25.98 20.21
N GLU A 144 -6.97 -27.29 20.41
CA GLU A 144 -7.79 -28.10 21.34
C GLU A 144 -7.68 -27.59 22.78
N GLU A 145 -6.47 -27.31 23.28
CA GLU A 145 -6.25 -26.78 24.64
C GLU A 145 -6.82 -25.36 24.87
N ASN A 146 -7.15 -24.63 23.81
CA ASN A 146 -7.74 -23.28 23.87
C ASN A 146 -9.23 -23.26 23.48
N GLU A 147 -9.82 -24.39 23.10
CA GLU A 147 -11.20 -24.51 22.58
C GLU A 147 -11.47 -23.66 21.30
N VAL A 148 -10.44 -23.35 20.52
CA VAL A 148 -10.52 -22.45 19.33
C VAL A 148 -10.44 -23.23 18.02
N GLN A 149 -11.41 -23.03 17.12
CA GLN A 149 -11.30 -23.49 15.73
C GLN A 149 -10.35 -22.59 14.93
N LEU A 150 -9.40 -23.21 14.21
CA LEU A 150 -8.38 -22.48 13.42
C LEU A 150 -8.99 -21.48 12.42
N ALA A 151 -10.09 -21.85 11.75
CA ALA A 151 -10.72 -20.99 10.75
C ALA A 151 -11.36 -19.74 11.39
N ASP A 152 -12.19 -19.93 12.42
CA ASP A 152 -12.85 -18.82 13.10
C ASP A 152 -11.81 -17.91 13.80
N GLY A 153 -10.84 -18.53 14.49
CA GLY A 153 -9.78 -17.81 15.20
C GLY A 153 -8.88 -16.98 14.27
N LEU A 154 -8.53 -17.49 13.08
CA LEU A 154 -7.81 -16.71 12.06
C LEU A 154 -8.65 -15.57 11.49
N LEU A 155 -9.96 -15.76 11.31
CA LEU A 155 -10.85 -14.74 10.76
C LEU A 155 -11.10 -13.61 11.77
N GLU A 156 -11.33 -13.96 13.04
CA GLU A 156 -11.52 -13.02 14.15
C GLU A 156 -10.26 -12.20 14.40
N ASN A 157 -9.09 -12.86 14.53
CA ASN A 157 -7.83 -12.20 14.91
C ASN A 157 -7.03 -11.63 13.74
N SER A 158 -7.54 -11.71 12.51
CA SER A 158 -6.99 -10.95 11.38
C SER A 158 -7.47 -9.48 11.42
N PRO A 159 -6.64 -8.50 11.03
CA PRO A 159 -7.01 -7.08 11.08
C PRO A 159 -8.26 -6.76 10.26
N ASP A 160 -9.10 -5.85 10.73
CA ASP A 160 -10.32 -5.50 10.00
C ASP A 160 -10.01 -4.74 8.71
N CYS A 161 -10.91 -4.84 7.73
CA CYS A 161 -10.75 -4.16 6.45
C CYS A 161 -10.80 -2.62 6.53
N GLY A 162 -11.10 -2.07 7.71
CA GLY A 162 -10.90 -0.64 8.01
C GLY A 162 -9.45 -0.29 8.37
N ASP A 163 -8.74 -1.19 9.05
CA ASP A 163 -7.37 -0.98 9.52
C ASP A 163 -6.34 -1.21 8.41
N ILE A 164 -6.73 -1.95 7.36
CA ILE A 164 -5.94 -2.20 6.16
C ILE A 164 -6.19 -1.10 5.10
N LEU A 165 -7.38 -0.48 5.08
CA LEU A 165 -7.84 0.40 4.00
C LEU A 165 -8.23 1.78 4.56
N ALA A 166 -7.27 2.69 4.60
CA ALA A 166 -7.44 4.05 5.12
C ALA A 166 -8.54 4.87 4.43
N ALA A 167 -8.75 4.65 3.13
CA ALA A 167 -9.84 5.29 2.37
C ALA A 167 -10.23 4.49 1.13
N CYS A 168 -11.52 4.48 0.80
CA CYS A 168 -12.06 3.89 -0.41
C CYS A 168 -13.00 4.88 -1.12
N ARG A 169 -12.90 4.94 -2.44
CA ARG A 169 -13.69 5.84 -3.28
C ARG A 169 -14.21 5.11 -4.51
N TRP A 170 -15.52 5.07 -4.67
CA TRP A 170 -16.20 4.44 -5.82
C TRP A 170 -16.91 5.52 -6.61
N GLN A 171 -16.66 5.60 -7.94
CA GLN A 171 -17.22 6.65 -8.81
C GLN A 171 -17.07 8.06 -8.19
N TYR A 172 -15.85 8.37 -7.75
CA TYR A 172 -15.47 9.61 -7.06
C TYR A 172 -16.15 9.89 -5.71
N THR A 173 -17.08 9.03 -5.25
CA THR A 173 -17.78 9.14 -3.97
C THR A 173 -17.03 8.37 -2.89
N SER A 174 -16.76 9.01 -1.74
CA SER A 174 -16.11 8.37 -0.60
C SER A 174 -17.07 7.42 0.13
N ILE A 175 -16.67 6.17 0.36
CA ILE A 175 -17.48 5.14 1.03
C ILE A 175 -16.61 4.44 2.08
N PRO A 176 -17.09 4.19 3.32
CA PRO A 176 -16.32 3.47 4.33
C PRO A 176 -15.91 2.06 3.85
N CYS A 177 -14.62 1.74 3.91
CA CYS A 177 -14.08 0.51 3.34
C CYS A 177 -14.69 -0.77 3.92
N GLN A 178 -15.10 -0.77 5.20
CA GLN A 178 -15.79 -1.88 5.87
C GLN A 178 -17.17 -2.22 5.27
N ARG A 179 -17.71 -1.34 4.41
CA ARG A 179 -18.97 -1.58 3.66
C ARG A 179 -18.72 -2.19 2.29
N LEU A 180 -17.54 -1.94 1.70
CA LEU A 180 -17.13 -2.44 0.39
C LEU A 180 -16.41 -3.79 0.51
N PHE A 181 -15.59 -3.95 1.55
CA PHE A 181 -14.71 -5.09 1.76
C PHE A 181 -15.08 -5.87 3.01
N VAL A 182 -15.07 -7.19 2.89
CA VAL A 182 -15.35 -8.15 3.96
C VAL A 182 -14.16 -9.11 4.14
N LYS A 183 -13.89 -9.51 5.38
CA LYS A 183 -12.89 -10.55 5.67
C LYS A 183 -13.38 -11.90 5.15
N GLN A 184 -12.59 -12.56 4.31
CA GLN A 184 -12.87 -13.90 3.78
C GLN A 184 -11.58 -14.72 3.63
N PHE A 185 -11.72 -16.05 3.64
CA PHE A 185 -10.64 -16.96 3.28
C PHE A 185 -10.42 -17.00 1.77
N THR A 186 -9.16 -16.90 1.35
CA THR A 186 -8.72 -16.99 -0.05
C THR A 186 -7.58 -17.98 -0.20
N VAL A 187 -7.09 -18.18 -1.42
CA VAL A 187 -5.90 -19.01 -1.70
C VAL A 187 -4.59 -18.44 -1.15
N TRP A 188 -4.59 -17.21 -0.62
CA TRP A 188 -3.43 -16.54 -0.02
C TRP A 188 -3.52 -16.36 1.51
N GLY A 189 -4.59 -16.84 2.14
CA GLY A 189 -4.92 -16.63 3.55
C GLY A 189 -6.20 -15.79 3.74
N VAL A 190 -6.37 -15.20 4.92
CA VAL A 190 -7.50 -14.29 5.20
C VAL A 190 -7.23 -12.93 4.54
N CYS A 191 -8.16 -12.46 3.72
CA CYS A 191 -8.03 -11.22 2.96
C CYS A 191 -9.33 -10.41 2.97
N CYS A 192 -9.21 -9.13 2.64
CA CYS A 192 -10.33 -8.23 2.40
C CYS A 192 -10.80 -8.37 0.95
N VAL A 193 -11.97 -8.98 0.76
CA VAL A 193 -12.58 -9.26 -0.55
C VAL A 193 -13.77 -8.33 -0.78
N ILE A 194 -13.96 -7.85 -2.00
CA ILE A 194 -15.05 -6.92 -2.35
C ILE A 194 -16.42 -7.61 -2.36
N ASP A 195 -17.41 -7.07 -1.64
CA ASP A 195 -18.79 -7.58 -1.57
C ASP A 195 -19.73 -6.69 -2.40
N GLN A 196 -19.97 -7.10 -3.65
CA GLN A 196 -20.78 -6.34 -4.60
C GLN A 196 -22.25 -6.19 -4.16
N TYR A 197 -22.78 -7.09 -3.33
CA TYR A 197 -24.18 -7.05 -2.90
C TYR A 197 -24.43 -5.94 -1.88
N ARG A 198 -23.42 -5.55 -1.08
CA ARG A 198 -23.53 -4.43 -0.13
C ARG A 198 -23.73 -3.08 -0.79
N LEU A 199 -23.22 -2.88 -2.01
CA LEU A 199 -23.40 -1.64 -2.77
C LEU A 199 -24.77 -1.52 -3.44
N GLN A 200 -25.33 -2.63 -3.94
CA GLN A 200 -26.60 -2.62 -4.68
C GLN A 200 -27.76 -2.02 -3.88
N ASN A 201 -27.69 -2.10 -2.54
CA ASN A 201 -28.67 -1.55 -1.61
C ASN A 201 -28.60 -0.01 -1.43
N GLU A 202 -27.55 0.68 -1.90
CA GLU A 202 -27.42 2.15 -1.83
C GLU A 202 -27.37 2.85 -3.19
N THR A 203 -27.23 2.13 -4.30
CA THR A 203 -27.27 2.68 -5.67
C THR A 203 -28.69 3.05 -6.13
N THR A 204 -29.40 3.85 -5.32
CA THR A 204 -30.80 4.25 -5.53
C THR A 204 -30.94 5.59 -6.30
N ASN A 205 -29.85 6.13 -6.85
CA ASN A 205 -29.81 7.38 -7.64
C ASN A 205 -29.27 7.15 -9.07
N ARG A 206 -29.94 6.26 -9.82
CA ARG A 206 -29.56 5.71 -11.14
C ARG A 206 -29.42 6.71 -12.32
N LEU A 207 -29.38 8.02 -12.08
CA LEU A 207 -29.35 9.06 -13.13
C LEU A 207 -27.94 9.59 -13.46
N LEU A 208 -26.94 9.34 -12.61
CA LEU A 208 -25.53 9.68 -12.89
C LEU A 208 -24.72 8.47 -13.38
N ASP A 209 -25.07 7.26 -12.94
CA ASP A 209 -24.50 5.98 -13.40
C ASP A 209 -24.53 5.78 -14.93
N THR A 210 -25.45 6.45 -15.63
CA THR A 210 -25.64 6.37 -17.08
C THR A 210 -24.88 7.43 -17.88
N LEU A 211 -24.18 8.36 -17.22
CA LEU A 211 -23.46 9.46 -17.88
C LEU A 211 -21.93 9.33 -17.75
N ASP A 212 -21.43 8.64 -16.72
CA ASP A 212 -20.00 8.34 -16.59
C ASP A 212 -19.67 6.95 -17.17
N THR A 213 -18.88 6.93 -18.24
CA THR A 213 -18.40 5.69 -18.86
C THR A 213 -17.20 5.08 -18.14
N SER A 214 -16.64 5.76 -17.12
CA SER A 214 -15.51 5.28 -16.32
C SER A 214 -15.98 4.79 -14.94
N ARG A 215 -15.61 3.56 -14.56
CA ARG A 215 -16.07 2.91 -13.32
C ARG A 215 -14.91 2.65 -12.35
N ALA A 216 -14.27 3.74 -11.95
CA ALA A 216 -13.08 3.72 -11.10
C ALA A 216 -13.39 3.34 -9.63
N LEU A 217 -12.54 2.47 -9.09
CA LEU A 217 -12.39 2.21 -7.66
C LEU A 217 -11.00 2.68 -7.22
N ASP A 218 -10.93 3.74 -6.42
CA ASP A 218 -9.68 4.19 -5.80
C ASP A 218 -9.58 3.66 -4.36
N ILE A 219 -8.41 3.15 -4.01
CA ILE A 219 -8.13 2.63 -2.67
C ILE A 219 -6.80 3.19 -2.15
N VAL A 220 -6.82 3.61 -0.89
CA VAL A 220 -5.64 3.98 -0.12
C VAL A 220 -5.44 2.90 0.96
N LEU A 221 -4.33 2.17 0.88
CA LEU A 221 -3.93 1.26 1.95
C LEU A 221 -3.40 2.08 3.13
N ASP A 222 -3.82 1.76 4.35
CA ASP A 222 -3.02 2.15 5.50
C ASP A 222 -1.77 1.24 5.57
N TYR A 223 -0.69 1.74 6.17
CA TYR A 223 0.46 0.92 6.51
C TYR A 223 0.67 0.93 8.02
N PRO A 224 0.07 -0.01 8.77
CA PRO A 224 0.18 -0.05 10.22
C PRO A 224 1.64 -0.29 10.61
N THR A 225 2.27 0.76 11.14
CA THR A 225 3.68 0.80 11.58
C THR A 225 4.03 -0.19 12.69
N ILE A 226 3.03 -0.91 13.21
CA ILE A 226 3.13 -2.01 14.15
C ILE A 226 3.72 -3.27 13.48
N LEU A 227 3.62 -3.40 12.15
CA LEU A 227 4.26 -4.49 11.39
C LEU A 227 5.49 -4.01 10.61
N SER A 228 6.50 -4.87 10.59
CA SER A 228 7.83 -4.57 10.04
C SER A 228 7.77 -4.19 8.54
N PRO A 229 8.46 -3.10 8.12
CA PRO A 229 8.36 -2.49 6.77
C PRO A 229 8.93 -3.33 5.60
N LEU A 230 9.08 -4.63 5.81
CA LEU A 230 9.48 -5.64 4.82
C LEU A 230 8.27 -6.42 4.27
N HIS A 231 7.09 -6.30 4.89
CA HIS A 231 5.88 -7.01 4.49
C HIS A 231 4.97 -6.09 3.68
N GLY A 232 4.87 -6.35 2.38
CA GLY A 232 3.94 -5.66 1.47
C GLY A 232 2.59 -6.37 1.39
N TYR A 233 1.55 -5.62 1.03
CA TYR A 233 0.23 -6.16 0.71
C TYR A 233 0.23 -6.81 -0.68
N TYR A 234 -0.52 -7.90 -0.83
CA TYR A 234 -0.82 -8.47 -2.14
C TYR A 234 -2.20 -8.01 -2.60
N VAL A 235 -2.24 -7.33 -3.74
CA VAL A 235 -3.47 -7.01 -4.47
C VAL A 235 -3.57 -7.95 -5.66
N SER A 236 -4.71 -8.60 -5.82
CA SER A 236 -4.95 -9.52 -6.93
C SER A 236 -6.41 -9.52 -7.36
N ALA A 237 -6.63 -9.67 -8.66
CA ALA A 237 -7.91 -10.12 -9.19
C ALA A 237 -7.90 -11.65 -9.18
N LEU A 238 -8.79 -12.27 -8.40
CA LEU A 238 -8.89 -13.74 -8.38
C LEU A 238 -9.49 -14.23 -9.70
N PRO A 239 -8.82 -15.15 -10.43
CA PRO A 239 -9.51 -15.93 -11.45
C PRO A 239 -10.61 -16.76 -10.79
N ILE A 240 -11.74 -16.87 -11.47
CA ILE A 240 -12.89 -17.72 -11.11
C ILE A 240 -12.70 -19.09 -11.78
#